data_AF-A0A3P3QNQ1-F1
#
_entry.id   AF-A0A3P3QNQ1-F1
#
_cell.length_a   1.000
_cell.length_b   1.000
_cell.length_c   1.000
_cell.angle_alpha   90.00
_cell.angle_beta   90.00
_cell.angle_gamma   90.00
#
_symmetry.space_group_name_H-M   'P 1'
#
loop_
_entity.id
_entity.type
_entity.pdbx_description
1 polymer ?
#
loop_
_entity_poly.entity_id
_entity_poly.type
_entity_poly.pdbx_seq_one_letter_code
_entity_poly.pdbx_strand_id
1 'polypeptide(L)'
;MRLFDLPHNRLAEILSLASAEDKVLLRQEAVYLMTSGLLNQLPCTVYCLATDAAVRGIPISEPFIALNDSQWLDLVLQAKQQL
;
A
#
# COMPACT_ATOMS: atom_id res chain seq x y z
N MET A 1 -9.80 -5.88 0.39
CA MET A 1 -8.45 -5.51 0.85
C MET A 1 -8.02 -6.54 1.87
N ARG A 2 -6.94 -7.27 1.59
CA ARG A 2 -6.34 -8.21 2.54
C ARG A 2 -5.29 -7.47 3.36
N LEU A 3 -5.29 -7.66 4.67
CA LEU A 3 -4.27 -7.10 5.56
C LEU A 3 -3.14 -8.12 5.68
N PHE A 4 -1.92 -7.71 5.34
CA PHE A 4 -0.74 -8.55 5.49
C PHE A 4 0.27 -7.84 6.39
N ASP A 5 0.66 -8.49 7.48
CA ASP A 5 1.92 -8.16 8.15
C ASP A 5 3.06 -8.72 7.31
N LEU A 6 4.11 -7.93 7.10
CA LEU A 6 5.27 -8.29 6.27
C LEU A 6 6.43 -8.80 7.12
N PRO A 7 6.49 -10.11 7.47
CA PRO A 7 7.76 -10.71 7.87
C PRO A 7 8.69 -10.66 6.66
N HIS A 8 9.97 -10.35 6.89
CA HIS A 8 10.97 -9.89 5.92
C HIS A 8 11.24 -10.80 4.69
N ASN A 9 10.60 -11.95 4.55
CA ASN A 9 10.89 -12.92 3.49
C ASN A 9 9.70 -13.32 2.58
N ARG A 10 8.50 -12.75 2.77
CA ARG A 10 7.31 -13.16 1.99
C ARG A 10 6.68 -12.06 1.14
N LEU A 11 7.35 -10.91 1.02
CA LEU A 11 6.81 -9.76 0.30
C LEU A 11 6.48 -10.12 -1.16
N ALA A 12 7.38 -10.75 -1.91
CA ALA A 12 7.14 -11.12 -3.30
C ALA A 12 5.92 -12.05 -3.48
N GLU A 13 5.79 -13.06 -2.60
CA GLU A 13 4.65 -13.98 -2.59
C GLU A 13 3.35 -13.24 -2.30
N ILE A 14 3.34 -12.33 -1.31
CA ILE A 14 2.16 -11.53 -0.95
C ILE A 14 1.75 -10.60 -2.10
N LEU A 15 2.71 -9.92 -2.73
CA LEU A 15 2.44 -9.05 -3.87
C LEU A 15 1.88 -9.83 -5.07
N SER A 16 2.29 -11.08 -5.25
CA SER A 16 1.75 -11.95 -6.32
C SER A 16 0.27 -12.31 -6.15
N LEU A 17 -0.30 -12.12 -4.97
CA LEU A 17 -1.71 -12.38 -4.69
C LEU A 17 -2.64 -11.22 -5.08
N ALA A 18 -2.09 -10.05 -5.42
CA ALA A 18 -2.89 -8.88 -5.76
C ALA A 18 -3.52 -9.01 -7.15
N SER A 19 -4.84 -8.82 -7.25
CA SER A 19 -5.56 -8.70 -8.51
C SER A 19 -5.85 -7.24 -8.85
N ALA A 20 -6.30 -6.93 -10.07
CA ALA A 20 -6.54 -5.56 -10.51
C ALA A 20 -7.59 -4.80 -9.68
N GLU A 21 -8.52 -5.53 -9.06
CA GLU A 21 -9.60 -4.99 -8.22
C GLU A 21 -9.18 -4.72 -6.78
N ASP A 22 -7.99 -5.22 -6.38
CA ASP A 22 -7.45 -4.99 -5.06
C ASP A 22 -7.01 -3.53 -4.88
N LYS A 23 -6.77 -3.19 -3.62
CA LYS A 23 -6.18 -1.92 -3.22
C LYS A 23 -5.10 -2.23 -2.20
N VAL A 24 -3.89 -1.72 -2.42
CA VAL A 24 -2.75 -1.89 -1.50
C VAL A 24 -2.52 -0.58 -0.77
N LEU A 25 -2.34 -0.64 0.56
CA LEU A 25 -2.03 0.52 1.37
C LEU A 25 -0.65 0.35 2.02
N LEU A 26 0.27 1.26 1.72
CA LEU A 26 1.55 1.39 2.38
C LEU A 26 1.41 2.28 3.61
N ARG A 27 1.89 1.79 4.74
CA ARG A 27 1.90 2.51 6.01
C ARG A 27 3.19 2.28 6.77
N GLN A 28 3.49 3.18 7.70
CA GLN A 28 4.70 3.17 8.50
C GLN A 28 5.94 3.01 7.61
N GLU A 29 6.81 2.03 7.88
CA GLU A 29 8.03 1.77 7.10
C GLU A 29 7.75 1.25 5.69
N ALA A 30 6.55 0.73 5.39
CA ALA A 30 6.26 0.19 4.07
C ALA A 30 6.32 1.26 2.96
N VAL A 31 6.27 2.55 3.29
CA VAL A 31 6.45 3.65 2.33
C VAL A 31 7.83 3.62 1.65
N TYR A 32 8.85 3.00 2.27
CA TYR A 32 10.15 2.80 1.62
C TYR A 32 10.08 1.90 0.38
N LEU A 33 9.05 1.05 0.26
CA LEU A 33 8.91 0.18 -0.91
C LEU A 33 8.68 0.98 -2.20
N MET A 34 8.17 2.21 -2.12
CA MET A 34 8.00 3.10 -3.28
C MET A 34 9.33 3.42 -3.98
N THR A 35 10.47 3.35 -3.27
CA THR A 35 11.78 3.65 -3.86
C THR A 35 12.44 2.44 -4.53
N SER A 36 11.90 1.23 -4.32
CA SER A 36 12.50 -0.03 -4.76
C SER A 36 12.10 -0.47 -6.18
N GLY A 37 11.05 0.15 -6.75
CA GLY A 37 10.45 -0.26 -8.03
C GLY A 37 9.65 -1.58 -7.98
N LEU A 38 9.68 -2.33 -6.87
CA LEU A 38 8.96 -3.60 -6.71
C LEU A 38 7.45 -3.47 -6.90
N LEU A 39 6.89 -2.31 -6.55
CA LEU A 39 5.45 -2.06 -6.61
C LEU A 39 4.95 -1.66 -8.00
N ASN A 40 5.84 -1.32 -8.93
CA ASN A 40 5.48 -0.84 -10.27
C ASN A 40 4.79 -1.91 -11.12
N GLN A 41 4.93 -3.18 -10.74
CA GLN A 41 4.37 -4.33 -11.46
C GLN A 41 3.02 -4.79 -10.91
N LEU A 42 2.53 -4.16 -9.84
CA LEU A 42 1.24 -4.51 -9.27
C LEU A 42 0.11 -4.14 -10.23
N PRO A 43 -0.87 -5.04 -10.44
CA PRO A 43 -2.00 -4.76 -11.35
C PRO A 43 -3.03 -3.80 -10.76
N CYS A 44 -2.82 -3.32 -9.53
CA CYS A 44 -3.80 -2.60 -8.72
C CYS A 44 -3.30 -1.24 -8.25
N THR A 45 -4.22 -0.40 -7.78
CA THR A 45 -3.88 0.89 -7.18
C THR A 45 -3.14 0.72 -5.86
N VAL A 46 -2.01 1.44 -5.73
CA VAL A 46 -1.20 1.50 -4.52
C VAL A 46 -1.35 2.86 -3.87
N TYR A 47 -1.86 2.85 -2.65
CA TYR A 47 -2.01 4.01 -1.78
C TYR A 47 -0.87 4.08 -0.76
N CYS A 48 -0.58 5.26 -0.25
CA CYS A 48 0.28 5.44 0.91
C CYS A 48 -0.29 6.51 1.85
N LEU A 49 -0.03 6.38 3.15
CA LEU A 49 -0.39 7.43 4.09
C LEU A 49 0.56 8.64 3.92
N ALA A 50 -0.03 9.80 3.65
CA ALA A 50 0.70 11.06 3.47
C ALA A 50 1.55 11.40 4.70
N THR A 51 1.02 11.14 5.90
CA THR A 51 1.70 11.34 7.18
C THR A 51 2.97 10.49 7.29
N ASP A 52 2.89 9.21 6.92
CA ASP A 52 4.03 8.29 6.99
C ASP A 52 5.13 8.63 6.00
N ALA A 53 4.76 9.02 4.77
CA ALA A 53 5.70 9.46 3.75
C ALA A 53 6.37 10.78 4.16
N ALA A 54 5.60 11.74 4.68
CA ALA A 54 6.11 13.04 5.13
C ALA A 54 7.10 12.91 6.30
N VAL A 55 6.78 12.11 7.32
CA VAL A 55 7.67 11.85 8.47
C VAL A 55 9.00 11.22 8.03
N ARG A 56 8.98 10.43 6.95
CA ARG A 56 10.17 9.75 6.42
C ARG A 56 10.86 10.51 5.27
N GLY A 57 10.36 11.69 4.90
CA GLY A 57 10.91 12.48 3.79
C GLY A 57 10.83 11.78 2.43
N ILE A 58 9.90 10.85 2.24
CA ILE A 58 9.72 10.13 0.97
C ILE A 58 8.73 10.92 0.09
N PRO A 59 9.16 11.39 -1.10
CA PRO A 59 8.24 12.02 -2.03
C PRO A 59 7.25 10.99 -2.56
N ILE A 60 5.98 11.39 -2.65
CA ILE A 60 4.94 10.60 -3.30
C ILE A 60 4.84 11.08 -4.74
N SER A 61 4.91 10.16 -5.69
CA SER A 61 4.83 10.46 -7.12
C SER A 61 4.04 9.35 -7.82
N GLU A 62 3.56 9.61 -9.03
CA GLU A 62 2.88 8.58 -9.83
C GLU A 62 3.76 7.33 -9.96
N PRO A 63 3.18 6.12 -9.82
CA PRO A 63 1.73 5.83 -9.79
C PRO A 63 1.08 5.79 -8.39
N PHE A 64 1.77 6.25 -7.33
CA PHE A 64 1.29 6.14 -5.95
C PHE A 64 0.30 7.25 -5.58
N ILE A 65 -0.75 6.90 -4.83
CA ILE A 65 -1.79 7.85 -4.39
C ILE A 65 -1.66 8.12 -2.89
N ALA A 66 -1.53 9.39 -2.51
CA ALA A 66 -1.50 9.81 -1.11
C ALA A 66 -2.90 9.78 -0.50
N LEU A 67 -3.03 9.22 0.71
CA LEU A 67 -4.22 9.28 1.55
C LEU A 67 -3.94 10.00 2.86
N ASN A 68 -4.91 10.77 3.34
CA ASN A 68 -4.98 11.18 4.74
C ASN A 68 -5.71 10.13 5.60
N ASP A 69 -5.72 10.32 6.91
CA ASP A 69 -6.31 9.36 7.86
C ASP A 69 -7.80 9.12 7.62
N SER A 70 -8.56 10.15 7.25
CA SER A 70 -9.99 10.02 6.95
C SER A 70 -10.23 9.18 5.69
N GLN A 71 -9.47 9.43 4.62
CA GLN A 71 -9.58 8.66 3.38
C GLN A 71 -9.14 7.21 3.57
N TRP A 72 -8.14 6.96 4.43
CA TRP A 72 -7.77 5.62 4.82
C TRP A 72 -8.90 4.92 5.59
N LEU A 73 -9.54 5.60 6.56
CA LEU A 73 -10.68 5.04 7.27
C LEU A 73 -11.80 4.64 6.29
N ASP A 74 -12.15 5.51 5.34
CA ASP A 74 -13.15 5.22 4.30
C ASP A 74 -12.75 4.00 3.45
N LEU A 75 -11.47 3.90 3.09
CA LEU A 75 -10.93 2.77 2.32
C LEU A 75 -11.09 1.44 3.07
N VAL A 76 -10.84 1.44 4.38
CA VAL A 76 -11.00 0.25 5.23
C VAL A 76 -12.47 -0.12 5.36
N LEU A 77 -13.38 0.85 5.51
CA LEU A 77 -14.80 0.59 5.60
C LEU A 77 -15.38 -0.02 4.31
N GLN A 78 -14.79 0.28 3.15
CA GLN A 78 -15.13 -0.33 1.87
C GLN A 78 -14.50 -1.71 1.66
N ALA A 79 -13.49 -2.06 2.45
CA ALA A 79 -12.80 -3.33 2.30
C ALA A 79 -13.69 -4.48 2.78
N LYS A 80 -14.10 -5.34 1.85
CA LYS A 80 -14.67 -6.65 2.20
C LYS A 80 -13.52 -7.57 2.62
N GLN A 81 -13.50 -7.95 3.89
CA GLN A 81 -12.71 -9.08 4.37
C GLN A 81 -13.47 -10.36 3.98
N GLN A 82 -12.92 -11.16 3.07
CA GLN A 82 -13.35 -12.55 2.96
C GLN A 82 -12.64 -13.30 4.10
N LEU A 83 -13.43 -13.74 5.08
CA LEU A 83 -13.03 -14.76 6.05
C LEU A 83 -12.86 -16.10 5.34
#